data_AF-A0A6M0AAX9-F1
#
_entry.id   AF-A0A6M0AAX9-F1
#
_cell.length_a   1.000
_cell.length_b   1.000
_cell.length_c   1.000
_cell.angle_alpha   90.00
_cell.angle_beta   90.00
_cell.angle_gamma   90.00
#
_symmetry.space_group_name_H-M   'P 1'
#
loop_
_entity.id
_entity.type
_entity.pdbx_description
1 polymer ?
#
loop_
_entity_poly.entity_id
_entity_poly.type
_entity_poly.pdbx_seq_one_letter_code
_entity_poly.pdbx_strand_id
1 'polypeptide(L)'
;MGFNSSSAAKSSVSQSQQENLKGQPLQLTESPTHCEGTSTSLTSGKDWGKSQHQLQQKITLPVMWTLAVVSLTSVMGGRFYNQPQLDVETVAPQTVRAPFDALVEDSKTTAERRKEAQRGAQPVLMIDQSVTERIDQNLEKSLDAVEELRTNSGVFPFVKTDVLSIATQRYLRQSKEWEWRAILAFSDIDNHVKGFDAEAKPPTPAENSLNKAFVEAVSELQSYRQQSSEQEFSALIESISAARQQYAQVLPQLSQYLSPEFSSLDDVSVLDLSDQDWQKTRIVIKQAAGRILTQGMVPGLPPNLIQEAVKVNLSSLMPQEAQPLAKYLLVRVLEPNLIENKELTKLIAEQAAEKVEPMMVSVQQGDVIVTAGETITQTDFVLLDYFDLSRRGINWPGLMGFGGLVTTTVGIFAL
;
A
#
# COMPACT_ATOMS: atom_id res chain seq x y z
N MET A 1 -23.07 60.96 6.83
CA MET A 1 -23.78 59.70 6.55
C MET A 1 -22.82 58.59 6.96
N GLY A 2 -22.83 58.10 8.20
CA GLY A 2 -23.80 57.14 8.77
C GLY A 2 -23.61 55.79 8.06
N PHE A 3 -23.22 54.66 8.67
CA PHE A 3 -23.18 54.19 10.05
C PHE A 3 -22.10 53.07 10.17
N ASN A 4 -21.43 53.02 11.34
CA ASN A 4 -21.14 51.87 12.24
C ASN A 4 -21.16 50.42 11.69
N SER A 5 -20.37 49.44 12.14
CA SER A 5 -19.55 49.22 13.36
C SER A 5 -18.89 47.82 13.21
N SER A 6 -17.63 47.58 13.60
CA SER A 6 -17.17 46.99 14.89
C SER A 6 -17.65 45.53 15.11
N SER A 7 -16.92 44.54 15.64
CA SER A 7 -15.57 44.38 16.21
C SER A 7 -15.37 42.87 16.48
N ALA A 8 -14.10 42.50 16.68
CA ALA A 8 -13.58 41.24 17.20
C ALA A 8 -14.17 40.74 18.53
N ALA A 9 -14.03 39.42 18.78
CA ALA A 9 -13.56 38.74 20.01
C ALA A 9 -13.87 37.22 19.92
N LYS A 10 -12.87 36.33 19.88
CA LYS A 10 -12.26 35.59 21.01
C LYS A 10 -13.14 34.54 21.71
N SER A 11 -12.74 33.28 21.54
CA SER A 11 -12.58 32.19 22.53
C SER A 11 -13.64 31.94 23.60
N SER A 12 -14.19 30.72 23.64
CA SER A 12 -14.04 29.80 24.79
C SER A 12 -14.67 28.43 24.52
N VAL A 13 -13.91 27.41 24.91
CA VAL A 13 -14.23 25.99 25.03
C VAL A 13 -15.42 25.74 25.97
N SER A 14 -16.22 24.70 25.69
CA SER A 14 -16.88 23.89 26.73
C SER A 14 -17.18 22.49 26.18
N GLN A 15 -16.66 21.50 26.90
CA GLN A 15 -16.87 20.07 26.74
C GLN A 15 -18.29 19.65 27.17
N SER A 16 -18.92 18.79 26.38
CA SER A 16 -19.93 17.77 26.70
C SER A 16 -20.52 17.39 25.33
N GLN A 17 -20.53 16.16 24.85
CA GLN A 17 -20.93 14.95 25.52
C GLN A 17 -20.38 13.78 24.71
N GLN A 18 -19.49 13.01 25.33
CA GLN A 18 -18.99 11.74 24.82
C GLN A 18 -19.63 10.70 25.71
N GLU A 19 -20.67 10.01 25.25
CA GLU A 19 -21.06 8.72 25.82
C GLU A 19 -22.04 7.97 24.92
N ASN A 20 -21.81 6.66 24.87
CA ASN A 20 -22.73 5.60 24.44
C ASN A 20 -22.93 5.35 22.93
N LEU A 21 -22.24 4.32 22.43
CA LEU A 21 -22.89 3.07 21.99
C LEU A 21 -21.82 2.05 21.59
N LYS A 22 -21.39 1.26 22.58
CA LYS A 22 -20.57 0.06 22.40
C LYS A 22 -21.47 -1.14 22.64
N GLY A 23 -21.71 -1.92 21.58
CA GLY A 23 -22.03 -3.34 21.60
C GLY A 23 -23.42 -3.78 22.11
N GLN A 24 -24.17 -4.46 21.25
CA GLN A 24 -24.82 -5.72 21.62
C GLN A 24 -25.20 -6.56 20.39
N PRO A 25 -25.11 -7.91 20.48
CA PRO A 25 -25.27 -8.83 19.36
C PRO A 25 -26.74 -9.20 19.11
N LEU A 26 -27.07 -9.43 17.84
CA LEU A 26 -28.38 -9.94 17.41
C LEU A 26 -28.52 -11.42 17.82
N GLN A 27 -29.43 -11.70 18.76
CA GLN A 27 -29.90 -13.05 19.07
C GLN A 27 -31.02 -13.45 18.11
N LEU A 28 -30.94 -14.67 17.57
CA LEU A 28 -32.03 -15.31 16.85
C LEU A 28 -33.13 -15.75 17.83
N THR A 29 -34.36 -15.38 17.50
CA THR A 29 -35.58 -15.77 18.20
C THR A 29 -35.99 -17.18 17.79
N GLU A 30 -35.88 -18.16 18.69
CA GLU A 30 -36.58 -19.45 18.57
C GLU A 30 -37.95 -19.34 19.24
N SER A 31 -38.99 -19.80 18.55
CA SER A 31 -40.35 -19.93 19.10
C SER A 31 -40.55 -21.32 19.73
N PRO A 32 -41.33 -21.46 20.81
CA PRO A 32 -41.45 -22.71 21.55
C PRO A 32 -42.66 -23.53 21.09
N THR A 33 -42.52 -24.85 21.09
CA THR A 33 -43.66 -25.77 21.20
C THR A 33 -43.34 -26.82 22.26
N HIS A 34 -44.04 -26.69 23.37
CA HIS A 34 -44.06 -27.59 24.52
C HIS A 34 -45.15 -28.63 24.27
N CYS A 35 -44.83 -29.92 24.33
CA CYS A 35 -45.81 -30.99 24.49
C CYS A 35 -45.36 -31.89 25.65
N GLU A 36 -46.20 -31.94 26.68
CA GLU A 36 -46.05 -32.72 27.89
C GLU A 36 -46.13 -34.22 27.61
N GLY A 37 -45.25 -34.98 28.27
CA GLY A 37 -45.33 -36.44 28.36
C GLY A 37 -45.57 -36.85 29.80
N THR A 38 -46.82 -37.14 30.11
CA THR A 38 -47.33 -37.61 31.40
C THR A 38 -46.64 -38.91 31.82
N SER A 39 -46.07 -38.91 33.02
CA SER A 39 -45.59 -40.11 33.71
C SER A 39 -46.75 -40.79 34.42
N THR A 40 -47.01 -42.05 34.08
CA THR A 40 -47.84 -42.94 34.90
C THR A 40 -47.12 -44.27 35.04
N SER A 41 -46.68 -44.52 36.26
CA SER A 41 -46.25 -45.83 36.75
C SER A 41 -47.47 -46.71 37.00
N LEU A 42 -47.35 -48.02 36.81
CA LEU A 42 -48.09 -49.05 37.55
C LEU A 42 -47.45 -50.44 37.34
N THR A 43 -46.67 -50.83 38.35
CA THR A 43 -46.47 -52.13 38.99
C THR A 43 -46.85 -53.46 38.31
N SER A 44 -45.89 -54.40 38.44
CA SER A 44 -46.05 -55.79 38.93
C SER A 44 -46.47 -56.90 37.96
N GLY A 45 -45.46 -57.64 37.49
CA GLY A 45 -45.26 -59.07 37.77
C GLY A 45 -46.28 -60.08 37.24
N LYS A 46 -45.91 -60.82 36.18
CA LYS A 46 -46.00 -62.29 36.15
C LYS A 46 -45.18 -62.87 35.00
N ASP A 47 -44.42 -63.88 35.35
CA ASP A 47 -43.56 -64.68 34.48
C ASP A 47 -44.38 -65.74 33.69
N TRP A 48 -43.71 -66.39 32.74
CA TRP A 48 -44.06 -67.59 31.96
C TRP A 48 -44.52 -67.39 30.50
N GLY A 49 -43.66 -67.81 29.57
CA GLY A 49 -44.08 -68.76 28.54
C GLY A 49 -44.03 -68.30 27.08
N LYS A 50 -42.94 -68.67 26.41
CA LYS A 50 -42.87 -69.15 25.00
C LYS A 50 -43.92 -68.63 24.01
N SER A 51 -43.49 -67.74 23.11
CA SER A 51 -43.62 -67.89 21.65
C SER A 51 -43.28 -66.55 20.98
N GLN A 52 -42.01 -66.36 20.64
CA GLN A 52 -41.66 -65.42 19.57
C GLN A 52 -41.38 -66.25 18.33
N HIS A 53 -42.41 -66.38 17.49
CA HIS A 53 -42.18 -66.77 16.10
C HIS A 53 -41.31 -65.71 15.44
N GLN A 54 -40.23 -66.20 14.86
CA GLN A 54 -39.25 -65.49 14.08
C GLN A 54 -39.89 -64.69 12.95
N LEU A 55 -39.55 -63.41 12.90
CA LEU A 55 -39.40 -62.65 11.65
C LEU A 55 -38.19 -61.71 11.80
N GLN A 56 -37.05 -62.28 12.18
CA GLN A 56 -35.76 -61.64 11.90
C GLN A 56 -35.44 -61.88 10.43
N GLN A 57 -35.85 -60.94 9.59
CA GLN A 57 -35.35 -60.86 8.23
C GLN A 57 -33.83 -60.59 8.31
N LYS A 58 -33.03 -61.61 7.96
CA LYS A 58 -31.58 -61.51 7.83
C LYS A 58 -31.25 -60.57 6.66
N ILE A 59 -31.15 -59.26 6.90
CA ILE A 59 -30.50 -58.35 5.96
C ILE A 59 -29.01 -58.67 6.05
N THR A 60 -28.48 -59.35 5.04
CA THR A 60 -27.05 -59.66 4.95
C THR A 60 -26.27 -58.37 4.65
N LEU A 61 -25.07 -58.21 5.21
CA LEU A 61 -24.14 -57.10 4.93
C LEU A 61 -24.09 -56.64 3.46
N PRO A 62 -24.00 -57.53 2.44
CA PRO A 62 -24.03 -57.12 1.04
C PRO A 62 -25.35 -56.46 0.60
N VAL A 63 -26.49 -56.86 1.17
CA VAL A 63 -27.80 -56.24 0.87
C VAL A 63 -27.90 -54.83 1.46
N MET A 64 -27.25 -54.58 2.60
CA MET A 64 -27.16 -53.23 3.17
C MET A 64 -26.33 -52.29 2.30
N TRP A 65 -25.19 -52.76 1.78
CA TRP A 65 -24.32 -51.96 0.91
C TRP A 65 -24.96 -51.68 -0.45
N THR A 66 -25.67 -52.63 -1.07
CA THR A 66 -26.38 -52.38 -2.32
C THR A 66 -27.52 -51.37 -2.14
N LEU A 67 -28.26 -51.47 -1.03
CA LEU A 67 -29.30 -50.51 -0.68
C LEU A 67 -28.73 -49.11 -0.44
N ALA A 68 -27.55 -49.01 0.21
CA ALA A 68 -26.85 -47.75 0.42
C ALA A 68 -26.41 -47.11 -0.90
N VAL A 69 -25.83 -47.89 -1.83
CA VAL A 69 -25.43 -47.41 -3.16
C VAL A 69 -26.63 -46.94 -3.97
N VAL A 70 -27.72 -47.71 -4.01
CA VAL A 70 -28.92 -47.36 -4.79
C VAL A 70 -29.61 -46.12 -4.21
N SER A 71 -29.76 -46.02 -2.89
CA SER A 71 -30.37 -44.85 -2.24
C SER A 71 -29.51 -43.60 -2.43
N LEU A 72 -28.19 -43.68 -2.26
CA LEU A 72 -27.29 -42.55 -2.45
C LEU A 72 -27.23 -42.11 -3.92
N THR A 73 -27.21 -43.05 -4.85
CA THR A 73 -27.27 -42.76 -6.29
C THR A 73 -28.61 -42.13 -6.67
N SER A 74 -29.71 -42.56 -6.05
CA SER A 74 -31.04 -42.02 -6.32
C SER A 74 -31.23 -40.60 -5.77
N VAL A 75 -30.82 -40.35 -4.52
CA VAL A 75 -30.95 -39.02 -3.88
C VAL A 75 -29.98 -38.02 -4.52
N MET A 76 -28.72 -38.42 -4.70
CA MET A 76 -27.66 -37.52 -5.17
C MET A 76 -27.62 -37.43 -6.71
N GLY A 77 -28.20 -38.39 -7.42
CA GLY A 77 -28.31 -38.43 -8.87
C GLY A 77 -29.45 -37.58 -9.46
N GLY A 78 -30.18 -36.82 -8.61
CA GLY A 78 -31.33 -36.01 -9.00
C GLY A 78 -31.11 -35.13 -10.23
N ARG A 79 -29.91 -34.56 -10.38
CA ARG A 79 -29.52 -33.71 -11.53
C ARG A 79 -29.52 -34.43 -12.88
N PHE A 80 -29.54 -35.76 -12.91
CA PHE A 80 -29.56 -36.57 -14.14
C PHE A 80 -30.97 -37.00 -14.55
N TYR A 81 -31.99 -36.77 -13.71
CA TYR A 81 -33.37 -37.17 -14.03
C TYR A 81 -34.10 -36.18 -14.93
N ASN A 82 -33.66 -34.93 -14.95
CA ASN A 82 -34.35 -33.83 -15.63
C ASN A 82 -33.35 -32.96 -16.40
N GLN A 83 -32.57 -33.58 -17.29
CA GLN A 83 -31.61 -32.86 -18.14
C GLN A 83 -32.21 -32.54 -19.50
N PRO A 84 -32.00 -31.33 -20.03
CA PRO A 84 -32.39 -31.00 -21.40
C PRO A 84 -31.61 -31.90 -22.38
N GLN A 85 -32.33 -32.55 -23.30
CA GLN A 85 -31.70 -33.36 -24.35
C GLN A 85 -31.28 -32.50 -25.55
N LEU A 86 -31.95 -31.36 -25.74
CA LEU A 86 -31.62 -30.33 -26.72
C LEU A 86 -30.93 -29.20 -25.97
N ASP A 87 -29.62 -29.33 -25.79
CA ASP A 87 -28.75 -28.36 -25.09
C ASP A 87 -27.89 -27.57 -26.10
N VAL A 88 -27.22 -26.52 -25.64
CA VAL A 88 -26.30 -25.72 -26.44
C VAL A 88 -25.24 -26.63 -27.08
N GLU A 89 -24.88 -26.35 -28.33
CA GLU A 89 -23.94 -27.13 -29.16
C GLU A 89 -24.44 -28.54 -29.59
N THR A 90 -25.67 -28.94 -29.23
CA THR A 90 -26.28 -30.17 -29.74
C THR A 90 -27.02 -29.95 -31.06
N VAL A 91 -27.15 -30.98 -31.89
CA VAL A 91 -27.83 -30.89 -33.19
C VAL A 91 -29.32 -31.14 -33.05
N ALA A 92 -30.15 -30.23 -33.55
CA ALA A 92 -31.60 -30.37 -33.48
C ALA A 92 -32.10 -31.51 -34.39
N PRO A 93 -32.80 -32.53 -33.87
CA PRO A 93 -33.27 -33.67 -34.67
C PRO A 93 -34.47 -33.31 -35.56
N GLN A 94 -35.16 -32.21 -35.26
CA GLN A 94 -36.32 -31.72 -35.99
C GLN A 94 -36.40 -30.20 -35.90
N THR A 95 -37.05 -29.58 -36.87
CA THR A 95 -37.33 -28.14 -36.83
C THR A 95 -38.34 -27.84 -35.73
N VAL A 96 -38.01 -26.92 -34.83
CA VAL A 96 -38.88 -26.49 -33.73
C VAL A 96 -39.34 -25.06 -33.98
N ARG A 97 -40.63 -24.79 -33.75
CA ARG A 97 -41.25 -23.47 -33.93
C ARG A 97 -41.86 -22.96 -32.63
N ALA A 98 -41.90 -21.65 -32.46
CA ALA A 98 -42.48 -21.02 -31.27
C ALA A 98 -44.01 -21.21 -31.25
N PRO A 99 -44.59 -21.70 -30.13
CA PRO A 99 -46.03 -21.93 -30.01
C PRO A 99 -46.84 -20.64 -29.86
N PHE A 100 -46.25 -19.58 -29.30
CA PHE A 100 -46.82 -18.25 -29.09
C PHE A 100 -45.71 -17.21 -28.92
N ASP A 101 -46.06 -15.92 -28.96
CA ASP A 101 -45.12 -14.80 -28.78
C ASP A 101 -44.48 -14.82 -27.39
N ALA A 102 -43.16 -14.59 -27.31
CA ALA A 102 -42.45 -14.51 -26.04
C ALA A 102 -41.30 -13.50 -26.07
N LEU A 103 -41.05 -12.91 -24.91
CA LEU A 103 -39.88 -12.09 -24.62
C LEU A 103 -39.20 -12.68 -23.38
N VAL A 104 -38.05 -13.32 -23.56
CA VAL A 104 -37.38 -14.14 -22.53
C VAL A 104 -35.99 -13.58 -22.27
N GLU A 105 -35.59 -13.49 -21.00
CA GLU A 105 -34.21 -13.13 -20.65
C GLU A 105 -33.26 -14.29 -20.93
N ASP A 106 -32.21 -14.04 -21.70
CA ASP A 106 -31.05 -14.93 -21.77
C ASP A 106 -30.19 -14.72 -20.53
N SER A 107 -30.52 -15.48 -19.48
CA SER A 107 -29.85 -15.40 -18.18
C SER A 107 -28.35 -15.71 -18.25
N LYS A 108 -27.89 -16.52 -19.21
CA LYS A 108 -26.47 -16.91 -19.34
C LYS A 108 -25.65 -15.77 -19.92
N THR A 109 -26.03 -15.25 -21.09
CA THR A 109 -25.32 -14.12 -21.70
C THR A 109 -25.42 -12.87 -20.83
N THR A 110 -26.56 -12.65 -20.17
CA THR A 110 -26.72 -11.58 -19.18
C THR A 110 -25.76 -11.76 -18.00
N ALA A 111 -25.65 -12.95 -17.42
CA ALA A 111 -24.71 -13.23 -16.33
C ALA A 111 -23.24 -13.07 -16.76
N GLU A 112 -22.89 -13.46 -17.98
CA GLU A 112 -21.57 -13.24 -18.56
C GLU A 112 -21.24 -11.76 -18.70
N ARG A 113 -22.15 -10.96 -19.27
CA ARG A 113 -22.00 -9.50 -19.36
C ARG A 113 -21.89 -8.84 -17.98
N ARG A 114 -22.68 -9.29 -17.00
CA ARG A 114 -22.57 -8.83 -15.60
C ARG A 114 -21.20 -9.15 -15.01
N LYS A 115 -20.67 -10.35 -15.28
CA LYS A 115 -19.34 -10.78 -14.81
C LYS A 115 -18.21 -9.99 -15.49
N GLU A 116 -18.37 -9.66 -16.77
CA GLU A 116 -17.45 -8.77 -17.49
C GLU A 116 -17.47 -7.37 -16.92
N ALA A 117 -18.67 -6.82 -16.64
CA ALA A 117 -18.82 -5.53 -15.98
C ALA A 117 -18.18 -5.50 -14.58
N GLN A 118 -18.34 -6.56 -13.78
CA GLN A 118 -17.66 -6.71 -12.50
C GLN A 118 -16.13 -6.71 -12.65
N ARG A 119 -15.60 -7.45 -13.63
CA ARG A 119 -14.15 -7.53 -13.89
C ARG A 119 -13.57 -6.25 -14.48
N GLY A 120 -14.37 -5.50 -15.22
CA GLY A 120 -13.99 -4.21 -15.80
C GLY A 120 -14.05 -3.05 -14.80
N ALA A 121 -14.61 -3.26 -13.61
CA ALA A 121 -14.65 -2.25 -12.57
C ALA A 121 -13.23 -1.90 -12.09
N GLN A 122 -12.92 -0.61 -12.07
CA GLN A 122 -11.62 -0.11 -11.61
C GLN A 122 -11.51 -0.23 -10.09
N PRO A 123 -10.38 -0.72 -9.56
CA PRO A 123 -10.18 -0.80 -8.13
C PRO A 123 -10.14 0.59 -7.49
N VAL A 124 -10.77 0.72 -6.32
CA VAL A 124 -10.68 1.93 -5.50
C VAL A 124 -9.47 1.78 -4.61
N LEU A 125 -8.52 2.71 -4.72
CA LEU A 125 -7.34 2.74 -3.86
C LEU A 125 -7.62 3.57 -2.59
N MET A 126 -6.99 3.17 -1.50
CA MET A 126 -6.97 3.88 -0.24
C MET A 126 -5.54 3.95 0.32
N ILE A 127 -5.30 4.91 1.20
CA ILE A 127 -4.02 5.04 1.89
C ILE A 127 -3.83 3.88 2.87
N ASP A 128 -2.71 3.19 2.75
CA ASP A 128 -2.20 2.27 3.76
C ASP A 128 -1.52 3.08 4.86
N GLN A 129 -2.24 3.21 5.98
CA GLN A 129 -1.75 3.96 7.15
C GLN A 129 -0.51 3.30 7.77
N SER A 130 -0.43 1.96 7.75
CA SER A 130 0.70 1.24 8.35
C SER A 130 2.00 1.48 7.57
N VAL A 131 1.90 1.52 6.24
CA VAL A 131 3.03 1.87 5.38
C VAL A 131 3.41 3.33 5.56
N THR A 132 2.43 4.23 5.58
CA THR A 132 2.67 5.67 5.79
C THR A 132 3.39 5.94 7.11
N GLU A 133 2.93 5.34 8.22
CA GLU A 133 3.57 5.45 9.53
C GLU A 133 5.01 4.89 9.54
N ARG A 134 5.23 3.76 8.85
CA ARG A 134 6.58 3.17 8.71
C ARG A 134 7.52 4.10 7.94
N ILE A 135 7.04 4.73 6.87
CA ILE A 135 7.81 5.71 6.09
C ILE A 135 8.18 6.90 6.98
N ASP A 136 7.21 7.45 7.70
CA ASP A 136 7.45 8.58 8.61
C ASP A 136 8.49 8.23 9.69
N GLN A 137 8.39 7.05 10.31
CA GLN A 137 9.37 6.59 11.29
C GLN A 137 10.79 6.43 10.69
N ASN A 138 10.88 5.91 9.46
CA ASN A 138 12.17 5.76 8.78
C ASN A 138 12.77 7.11 8.40
N LEU A 139 11.93 8.07 8.04
CA LEU A 139 12.34 9.45 7.75
C LEU A 139 12.88 10.11 9.01
N GLU A 140 12.17 10.00 10.14
CA GLU A 140 12.63 10.52 11.43
C GLU A 140 13.97 9.91 11.83
N LYS A 141 14.12 8.58 11.78
CA LYS A 141 15.39 7.91 12.07
C LYS A 141 16.54 8.41 11.20
N SER A 142 16.26 8.68 9.92
CA SER A 142 17.28 9.19 8.99
C SER A 142 17.66 10.64 9.30
N LEU A 143 16.69 11.49 9.64
CA LEU A 143 16.93 12.87 10.05
C LEU A 143 17.69 12.95 11.39
N ASP A 144 17.36 12.07 12.34
CA ASP A 144 18.00 12.04 13.65
C ASP A 144 19.46 11.55 13.55
N ALA A 145 19.74 10.59 12.66
CA ALA A 145 21.12 10.18 12.39
C ALA A 145 21.96 11.31 11.78
N VAL A 146 21.37 12.12 10.90
CA VAL A 146 22.04 13.32 10.37
C VAL A 146 22.28 14.35 11.48
N GLU A 147 21.33 14.53 12.40
CA GLU A 147 21.49 15.42 13.55
C GLU A 147 22.60 14.95 14.49
N GLU A 148 22.72 13.64 14.72
CA GLU A 148 23.80 13.05 15.50
C GLU A 148 25.16 13.36 14.85
N LEU A 149 25.28 13.16 13.53
CA LEU A 149 26.50 13.50 12.78
C LEU A 149 26.82 15.00 12.87
N ARG A 150 25.81 15.88 12.74
CA ARG A 150 25.98 17.33 12.91
C ARG A 150 26.48 17.68 14.30
N THR A 151 25.85 17.14 15.33
CA THR A 151 26.21 17.38 16.73
C THR A 151 27.65 16.91 17.00
N ASN A 152 28.03 15.75 16.48
CA ASN A 152 29.38 15.21 16.63
C ASN A 152 30.43 16.00 15.83
N SER A 153 30.03 16.65 14.74
CA SER A 153 30.94 17.43 13.90
C SER A 153 31.34 18.78 14.52
N GLY A 154 30.70 19.18 15.63
CA GLY A 154 30.86 20.47 16.28
C GLY A 154 29.81 21.48 15.84
N VAL A 155 29.52 22.45 16.72
CA VAL A 155 28.52 23.51 16.47
C VAL A 155 28.92 24.32 15.24
N PHE A 156 27.96 24.59 14.37
CA PHE A 156 28.15 25.46 13.21
C PHE A 156 26.99 26.48 13.11
N PRO A 157 27.27 27.78 12.97
CA PRO A 157 28.59 28.43 12.97
C PRO A 157 29.28 28.33 14.35
N PHE A 158 30.61 28.11 14.36
CA PHE A 158 31.37 27.92 15.60
C PHE A 158 31.79 29.25 16.26
N VAL A 159 31.71 30.35 15.52
CA VAL A 159 31.79 31.71 16.06
C VAL A 159 30.67 32.56 15.51
N LYS A 160 30.40 33.68 16.18
CA LYS A 160 29.36 34.62 15.74
C LYS A 160 29.70 35.19 14.35
N THR A 161 28.67 35.48 13.56
CA THR A 161 28.83 35.90 12.16
C THR A 161 29.30 37.35 11.99
N ASP A 162 29.33 38.13 13.07
CA ASP A 162 29.98 39.44 13.17
C ASP A 162 31.50 39.33 13.27
N VAL A 163 32.03 38.19 13.75
CA VAL A 163 33.47 37.91 13.87
C VAL A 163 34.03 37.34 12.57
N LEU A 164 33.40 36.27 12.04
CA LEU A 164 33.76 35.67 10.76
C LEU A 164 32.49 35.37 9.96
N SER A 165 32.51 35.63 8.66
CA SER A 165 31.39 35.30 7.78
C SER A 165 31.14 33.78 7.71
N ILE A 166 29.90 33.36 7.42
CA ILE A 166 29.55 31.93 7.29
C ILE A 166 30.41 31.25 6.22
N ALA A 167 30.70 31.95 5.12
CA ALA A 167 31.54 31.45 4.04
C ALA A 167 32.98 31.19 4.53
N THR A 168 33.57 32.13 5.26
CA THR A 168 34.89 31.99 5.87
C THR A 168 34.92 30.87 6.90
N GLN A 169 33.94 30.79 7.79
CA GLN A 169 33.86 29.71 8.79
C GLN A 169 33.77 28.33 8.14
N ARG A 170 32.94 28.17 7.10
CA ARG A 170 32.83 26.93 6.32
C ARG A 170 34.17 26.57 5.67
N TYR A 171 34.82 27.52 5.02
CA TYR A 171 36.12 27.33 4.38
C TYR A 171 37.22 26.95 5.40
N LEU A 172 37.28 27.64 6.52
CA LEU A 172 38.26 27.38 7.58
C LEU A 172 38.08 26.01 8.21
N ARG A 173 36.85 25.51 8.34
CA ARG A 173 36.57 24.18 8.88
C ARG A 173 36.96 23.06 7.92
N GLN A 174 36.75 23.27 6.61
CA GLN A 174 37.01 22.28 5.57
C GLN A 174 38.46 22.27 5.04
N SER A 175 39.21 23.35 5.27
CA SER A 175 40.54 23.51 4.67
C SER A 175 41.54 22.47 5.17
N LYS A 176 42.46 22.09 4.29
CA LYS A 176 43.48 21.08 4.61
C LYS A 176 44.50 21.63 5.60
N GLU A 177 45.25 20.74 6.24
CA GLU A 177 46.27 21.11 7.23
C GLU A 177 47.31 22.10 6.67
N TRP A 178 47.70 21.93 5.41
CA TRP A 178 48.66 22.83 4.76
C TRP A 178 48.07 24.23 4.49
N GLU A 179 46.79 24.31 4.11
CA GLU A 179 46.09 25.59 3.86
C GLU A 179 45.96 26.37 5.16
N TRP A 180 45.60 25.69 6.24
CA TRP A 180 45.49 26.30 7.56
C TRP A 180 46.81 26.89 8.05
N ARG A 181 47.92 26.17 7.88
CA ARG A 181 49.25 26.69 8.20
C ARG A 181 49.60 27.93 7.38
N ALA A 182 49.23 27.95 6.11
CA ALA A 182 49.41 29.12 5.26
C ALA A 182 48.55 30.30 5.75
N ILE A 183 47.26 30.08 6.04
CA ILE A 183 46.35 31.12 6.56
C ILE A 183 46.91 31.73 7.86
N LEU A 184 47.37 30.90 8.80
CA LEU A 184 47.98 31.36 10.04
C LEU A 184 49.22 32.22 9.78
N ALA A 185 50.11 31.79 8.88
CA ALA A 185 51.32 32.53 8.52
C ALA A 185 51.01 33.91 7.92
N PHE A 186 49.97 34.01 7.07
CA PHE A 186 49.56 35.30 6.47
C PHE A 186 48.72 36.16 7.42
N SER A 187 48.07 35.57 8.43
CA SER A 187 47.31 36.31 9.45
C SER A 187 48.21 36.96 10.53
N ASP A 188 49.51 36.67 10.50
CA ASP A 188 50.46 37.13 11.51
C ASP A 188 51.13 38.46 11.16
N ILE A 189 50.92 39.47 12.01
CA ILE A 189 51.31 40.87 11.78
C ILE A 189 52.85 41.03 11.83
N ASP A 190 53.54 40.17 12.60
CA ASP A 190 55.00 40.23 12.81
C ASP A 190 55.81 39.29 11.89
N ASN A 191 55.15 38.41 11.14
CA ASN A 191 55.85 37.49 10.24
C ASN A 191 56.14 38.17 8.88
N HIS A 192 57.30 38.81 8.79
CA HIS A 192 58.03 38.81 7.52
C HIS A 192 58.44 37.36 7.25
N VAL A 193 57.58 36.60 6.56
CA VAL A 193 57.88 35.23 6.14
C VAL A 193 59.19 35.25 5.33
N LYS A 194 60.28 34.81 5.97
CA LYS A 194 61.49 34.43 5.24
C LYS A 194 61.15 33.17 4.46
N GLY A 195 60.97 33.35 3.16
CA GLY A 195 61.06 32.28 2.18
C GLY A 195 59.88 31.34 2.18
N PHE A 196 59.01 31.53 1.19
CA PHE A 196 58.66 30.38 0.37
C PHE A 196 59.98 29.74 -0.07
N ASP A 197 60.18 28.44 0.21
CA ASP A 197 61.10 27.68 -0.61
C ASP A 197 60.61 27.86 -2.05
N ALA A 198 61.42 28.56 -2.87
CA ALA A 198 61.08 29.03 -4.21
C ALA A 198 60.83 27.90 -5.23
N GLU A 199 60.75 26.64 -4.78
CA GLU A 199 60.43 25.45 -5.55
C GLU A 199 59.06 24.85 -5.25
N ALA A 200 58.33 25.37 -4.26
CA ALA A 200 56.89 25.11 -4.19
C ALA A 200 56.21 25.98 -5.25
N LYS A 201 55.75 25.36 -6.34
CA LYS A 201 55.01 26.06 -7.38
C LYS A 201 53.66 26.49 -6.79
N PRO A 202 53.29 27.79 -6.78
CA PRO A 202 51.91 28.15 -6.47
C PRO A 202 50.99 27.42 -7.45
N PRO A 203 49.83 26.90 -7.00
CA PRO A 203 48.95 26.15 -7.87
C PRO A 203 48.62 26.98 -9.12
N THR A 204 48.88 26.34 -10.25
CA THR A 204 48.63 26.82 -11.61
C THR A 204 47.20 27.37 -11.76
N PRO A 205 46.91 28.33 -12.66
CA PRO A 205 45.69 29.17 -12.69
C PRO A 205 44.32 28.50 -12.94
N ALA A 206 44.13 27.23 -12.60
CA ALA A 206 42.87 26.51 -12.84
C ALA A 206 41.82 26.67 -11.70
N GLU A 207 42.12 27.42 -10.62
CA GLU A 207 41.38 27.39 -9.34
C GLU A 207 40.95 28.79 -8.83
N ASN A 208 40.24 29.58 -9.64
CA ASN A 208 39.90 30.96 -9.27
C ASN A 208 38.96 31.11 -8.04
N SER A 209 38.20 30.07 -7.65
CA SER A 209 37.30 30.11 -6.48
C SER A 209 37.99 29.78 -5.15
N LEU A 210 38.91 28.81 -5.10
CA LEU A 210 39.70 28.49 -3.91
C LEU A 210 40.56 29.68 -3.48
N ASN A 211 41.13 30.40 -4.44
CA ASN A 211 41.91 31.60 -4.17
C ASN A 211 41.06 32.71 -3.52
N LYS A 212 39.79 32.86 -3.93
CA LYS A 212 38.91 33.88 -3.33
C LYS A 212 38.58 33.55 -1.88
N ALA A 213 38.17 32.31 -1.60
CA ALA A 213 37.84 31.89 -0.23
C ALA A 213 39.05 31.96 0.71
N PHE A 214 40.24 31.60 0.22
CA PHE A 214 41.50 31.76 0.96
C PHE A 214 41.78 33.22 1.30
N VAL A 215 41.70 34.11 0.31
CA VAL A 215 41.96 35.54 0.49
C VAL A 215 40.95 36.18 1.44
N GLU A 216 39.66 35.85 1.30
CA GLU A 216 38.61 36.31 2.21
C GLU A 216 38.89 35.87 3.65
N ALA A 217 39.21 34.59 3.86
CA ALA A 217 39.52 34.06 5.19
C ALA A 217 40.73 34.75 5.84
N VAL A 218 41.83 34.95 5.09
CA VAL A 218 43.01 35.68 5.59
C VAL A 218 42.64 37.12 5.95
N SER A 219 41.87 37.80 5.09
CA SER A 219 41.51 39.21 5.29
C SER A 219 40.60 39.43 6.51
N GLU A 220 39.63 38.53 6.74
CA GLU A 220 38.75 38.59 7.92
C GLU A 220 39.53 38.32 9.21
N LEU A 221 40.43 37.34 9.20
CA LEU A 221 41.29 37.03 10.36
C LEU A 221 42.26 38.18 10.70
N GLN A 222 42.85 38.81 9.68
CA GLN A 222 43.69 40.00 9.88
C GLN A 222 42.87 41.17 10.44
N SER A 223 41.67 41.39 9.90
CA SER A 223 40.78 42.47 10.35
C SER A 223 40.37 42.27 11.82
N TYR A 224 40.01 41.05 12.19
CA TYR A 224 39.70 40.71 13.58
C TYR A 224 40.92 40.91 14.49
N ARG A 225 42.10 40.42 14.10
CA ARG A 225 43.34 40.57 14.87
C ARG A 225 43.72 42.02 15.16
N GLN A 226 43.48 42.94 14.21
CA GLN A 226 43.74 44.37 14.40
C GLN A 226 42.77 45.04 15.38
N GLN A 227 41.58 44.47 15.54
CA GLN A 227 40.49 45.03 16.35
C GLN A 227 40.36 44.37 17.74
N SER A 228 40.89 43.16 17.91
CA SER A 228 40.80 42.35 19.12
C SER A 228 42.10 42.33 19.93
N SER A 229 42.03 41.94 21.20
CA SER A 229 43.20 41.64 22.02
C SER A 229 43.90 40.34 21.59
N GLU A 230 45.16 40.16 21.98
CA GLU A 230 45.93 38.93 21.72
C GLU A 230 45.23 37.68 22.30
N GLN A 231 44.63 37.81 23.48
CA GLN A 231 43.88 36.74 24.15
C GLN A 231 42.63 36.34 23.35
N GLU A 232 41.87 37.32 22.85
CA GLU A 232 40.66 37.07 22.02
C GLU A 232 41.02 36.45 20.67
N PHE A 233 42.14 36.85 20.08
CA PHE A 233 42.65 36.25 18.85
C PHE A 233 43.09 34.81 19.08
N SER A 234 43.86 34.51 20.13
CA SER A 234 44.25 33.14 20.47
C SER A 234 43.03 32.24 20.71
N ALA A 235 42.00 32.74 21.41
CA ALA A 235 40.76 32.00 21.62
C ALA A 235 40.01 31.71 20.29
N LEU A 236 40.01 32.66 19.35
CA LEU A 236 39.46 32.45 18.02
C LEU A 236 40.22 31.33 17.28
N ILE A 237 41.55 31.36 17.28
CA ILE A 237 42.38 30.32 16.64
C ILE A 237 42.12 28.95 17.27
N GLU A 238 41.99 28.87 18.60
CA GLU A 238 41.64 27.65 19.30
C GLU A 238 40.27 27.12 18.84
N SER A 239 39.25 27.99 18.77
CA SER A 239 37.91 27.61 18.30
C SER A 239 37.91 27.10 16.86
N ILE A 240 38.67 27.72 15.95
CA ILE A 240 38.81 27.28 14.56
C ILE A 240 39.49 25.90 14.53
N SER A 241 40.57 25.72 15.30
CA SER A 241 41.30 24.45 15.36
C SER A 241 40.43 23.31 15.88
N ALA A 242 39.62 23.55 16.91
CA ALA A 242 38.68 22.58 17.47
C ALA A 242 37.61 22.21 16.44
N ALA A 243 37.00 23.20 15.77
CA ALA A 243 35.98 22.97 14.75
C ALA A 243 36.52 22.16 13.56
N ARG A 244 37.76 22.42 13.13
CA ARG A 244 38.45 21.64 12.09
C ARG A 244 38.69 20.20 12.50
N GLN A 245 39.18 19.97 13.72
CA GLN A 245 39.45 18.62 14.23
C GLN A 245 38.17 17.79 14.34
N GLN A 246 37.10 18.36 14.91
CA GLN A 246 35.81 17.68 15.05
C GLN A 246 35.22 17.34 13.68
N TYR A 247 35.27 18.26 12.73
CA TYR A 247 34.81 18.04 11.37
C TYR A 247 35.57 16.90 10.67
N ALA A 248 36.91 16.92 10.76
CA ALA A 248 37.76 15.90 10.15
C ALA A 248 37.50 14.49 10.70
N GLN A 249 37.09 14.38 11.97
CA GLN A 249 36.75 13.10 12.61
C GLN A 249 35.42 12.51 12.12
N VAL A 250 34.45 13.36 11.75
CA VAL A 250 33.10 12.93 11.36
C VAL A 250 32.97 12.67 9.86
N LEU A 251 33.77 13.32 9.02
CA LEU A 251 33.76 13.12 7.56
C LEU A 251 33.75 11.63 7.13
N PRO A 252 34.58 10.74 7.69
CA PRO A 252 34.55 9.32 7.32
C PRO A 252 33.23 8.63 7.69
N GLN A 253 32.62 8.99 8.81
CA GLN A 253 31.35 8.42 9.27
C GLN A 253 30.20 8.81 8.36
N LEU A 254 30.19 10.06 7.87
CA LEU A 254 29.21 10.54 6.89
C LEU A 254 29.26 9.71 5.60
N SER A 255 30.46 9.39 5.10
CA SER A 255 30.64 8.58 3.89
C SER A 255 30.18 7.13 4.03
N GLN A 256 30.13 6.59 5.25
CA GLN A 256 29.57 5.26 5.51
C GLN A 256 28.04 5.28 5.58
N TYR A 257 27.46 6.41 5.99
CA TYR A 257 26.02 6.57 6.14
C TYR A 257 25.31 6.93 4.82
N LEU A 258 25.97 7.74 3.97
CA LEU A 258 25.52 8.09 2.63
C LEU A 258 25.97 7.01 1.64
N SER A 259 25.04 6.47 0.85
CA SER A 259 25.32 5.38 -0.11
C SER A 259 26.31 5.81 -1.21
N PRO A 260 27.13 4.90 -1.76
CA PRO A 260 28.19 5.23 -2.72
C PRO A 260 27.70 5.86 -4.03
N GLU A 261 26.41 5.71 -4.35
CA GLU A 261 25.75 6.31 -5.53
C GLU A 261 25.58 7.84 -5.43
N PHE A 262 25.76 8.41 -4.22
CA PHE A 262 25.59 9.85 -3.94
C PHE A 262 26.86 10.50 -3.35
N SER A 263 28.02 9.84 -3.41
CA SER A 263 29.29 10.30 -2.81
C SER A 263 29.93 11.57 -3.42
N SER A 264 29.18 12.44 -4.11
CA SER A 264 29.74 13.70 -4.58
C SER A 264 30.03 14.65 -3.41
N LEU A 265 31.15 15.37 -3.48
CA LEU A 265 31.65 16.28 -2.45
C LEU A 265 30.67 17.42 -2.06
N ASP A 266 29.63 17.66 -2.85
CA ASP A 266 28.56 18.63 -2.57
C ASP A 266 27.58 18.18 -1.45
N ASP A 267 27.56 16.89 -1.08
CA ASP A 267 26.65 16.31 -0.08
C ASP A 267 27.09 16.53 1.38
N VAL A 268 28.29 17.08 1.60
CA VAL A 268 28.80 17.40 2.95
C VAL A 268 28.21 18.72 3.49
N SER A 269 27.56 19.49 2.62
CA SER A 269 26.93 20.78 2.93
C SER A 269 25.92 20.71 4.09
N VAL A 270 25.34 19.53 4.37
CA VAL A 270 24.49 19.30 5.53
C VAL A 270 25.19 19.58 6.86
N LEU A 271 26.49 19.31 6.98
CA LEU A 271 27.25 19.57 8.20
C LEU A 271 27.52 21.07 8.40
N ASP A 272 27.36 21.88 7.34
CA ASP A 272 27.67 23.31 7.32
C ASP A 272 26.42 24.19 7.25
N LEU A 273 25.25 23.62 7.55
CA LEU A 273 24.04 24.38 7.83
C LEU A 273 24.11 24.96 9.25
N SER A 274 23.51 26.12 9.45
CA SER A 274 23.25 26.61 10.81
C SER A 274 22.17 25.75 11.48
N ASP A 275 22.13 25.72 12.82
CA ASP A 275 21.07 24.96 13.52
C ASP A 275 19.67 25.45 13.17
N GLN A 276 19.50 26.75 12.98
CA GLN A 276 18.22 27.33 12.54
C GLN A 276 17.83 26.81 11.14
N ASP A 277 18.78 26.79 10.21
CA ASP A 277 18.54 26.35 8.84
C ASP A 277 18.34 24.84 8.75
N TRP A 278 19.00 24.08 9.62
CA TRP A 278 18.75 22.66 9.78
C TRP A 278 17.34 22.37 10.32
N GLN A 279 16.87 23.07 11.35
CA GLN A 279 15.50 22.87 11.84
C GLN A 279 14.46 23.23 10.78
N LYS A 280 14.66 24.31 10.02
CA LYS A 280 13.81 24.62 8.86
C LYS A 280 13.84 23.49 7.82
N THR A 281 15.03 22.96 7.53
CA THR A 281 15.23 21.86 6.59
C THR A 281 14.44 20.62 7.02
N ARG A 282 14.54 20.20 8.30
CA ARG A 282 13.77 19.08 8.84
C ARG A 282 12.26 19.28 8.66
N ILE A 283 11.76 20.46 8.97
CA ILE A 283 10.33 20.79 8.82
C ILE A 283 9.91 20.68 7.36
N VAL A 284 10.67 21.27 6.44
CA VAL A 284 10.34 21.24 5.00
C VAL A 284 10.37 19.81 4.45
N ILE A 285 11.36 19.00 4.84
CA ILE A 285 11.45 17.59 4.43
C ILE A 285 10.21 16.81 4.89
N LYS A 286 9.85 16.91 6.17
CA LYS A 286 8.67 16.22 6.73
C LYS A 286 7.38 16.69 6.07
N GLN A 287 7.24 17.98 5.81
CA GLN A 287 6.07 18.52 5.12
C GLN A 287 6.00 18.05 3.67
N ALA A 288 7.12 18.00 2.95
CA ALA A 288 7.18 17.49 1.59
C ALA A 288 6.80 16.00 1.54
N ALA A 289 7.38 15.17 2.43
CA ALA A 289 7.01 13.76 2.58
C ALA A 289 5.51 13.61 2.87
N GLY A 290 5.00 14.30 3.88
CA GLY A 290 3.59 14.24 4.27
C GLY A 290 2.64 14.62 3.13
N ARG A 291 2.96 15.64 2.33
CA ARG A 291 2.16 16.02 1.15
C ARG A 291 2.16 14.94 0.08
N ILE A 292 3.33 14.38 -0.24
CA ILE A 292 3.47 13.31 -1.24
C ILE A 292 2.68 12.07 -0.79
N LEU A 293 2.84 11.66 0.47
CA LEU A 293 2.18 10.48 1.01
C LEU A 293 0.67 10.68 1.18
N THR A 294 0.20 11.89 1.48
CA THR A 294 -1.23 12.21 1.55
C THR A 294 -1.89 12.14 0.18
N GLN A 295 -1.18 12.53 -0.89
CA GLN A 295 -1.67 12.37 -2.26
C GLN A 295 -1.71 10.89 -2.69
N GLY A 296 -0.92 10.05 -2.03
CA GLY A 296 -0.83 8.63 -2.30
C GLY A 296 0.16 8.32 -3.42
N MET A 297 1.01 7.33 -3.19
CA MET A 297 1.96 6.81 -4.18
C MET A 297 1.53 5.42 -4.62
N VAL A 298 1.23 5.29 -5.93
CA VAL A 298 0.75 4.05 -6.54
C VAL A 298 1.92 3.06 -6.69
N PRO A 299 1.72 1.75 -6.45
CA PRO A 299 2.72 0.72 -6.77
C PRO A 299 3.12 0.74 -8.25
N GLY A 300 4.42 0.57 -8.52
CA GLY A 300 4.94 0.56 -9.89
C GLY A 300 5.24 1.94 -10.48
N LEU A 301 5.22 3.01 -9.68
CA LEU A 301 5.58 4.34 -10.12
C LEU A 301 7.05 4.39 -10.60
N PRO A 302 7.35 4.92 -11.80
CA PRO A 302 8.71 5.07 -12.30
C PRO A 302 9.60 5.95 -11.40
N PRO A 303 10.88 5.60 -11.20
CA PRO A 303 11.79 6.35 -10.30
C PRO A 303 11.95 7.83 -10.65
N ASN A 304 11.93 8.19 -11.94
CA ASN A 304 12.03 9.57 -12.40
C ASN A 304 10.83 10.43 -11.98
N LEU A 305 9.64 9.84 -11.86
CA LEU A 305 8.45 10.57 -11.38
C LEU A 305 8.53 10.82 -9.87
N ILE A 306 9.11 9.88 -9.10
CA ILE A 306 9.37 10.08 -7.67
C ILE A 306 10.32 11.26 -7.48
N GLN A 307 11.42 11.30 -8.23
CA GLN A 307 12.39 12.41 -8.16
C GLN A 307 11.77 13.77 -8.50
N GLU A 308 10.93 13.85 -9.55
CA GLU A 308 10.27 15.10 -9.91
C GLU A 308 9.21 15.50 -8.87
N ALA A 309 8.45 14.55 -8.34
CA ALA A 309 7.50 14.80 -7.26
C ALA A 309 8.20 15.36 -6.01
N VAL A 310 9.33 14.78 -5.62
CA VAL A 310 10.17 15.28 -4.52
C VAL A 310 10.63 16.71 -4.82
N LYS A 311 11.19 16.95 -6.01
CA LYS A 311 11.68 18.28 -6.43
C LYS A 311 10.60 19.36 -6.40
N VAL A 312 9.38 19.05 -6.86
CA VAL A 312 8.26 20.00 -6.90
C VAL A 312 7.68 20.28 -5.51
N ASN A 313 7.68 19.28 -4.61
CA ASN A 313 7.14 19.43 -3.25
C ASN A 313 8.13 20.08 -2.27
N LEU A 314 9.44 20.03 -2.55
CA LEU A 314 10.44 20.77 -1.79
C LEU A 314 10.26 22.28 -2.01
N SER A 315 9.90 23.00 -0.95
CA SER A 315 9.65 24.45 -1.02
C SER A 315 10.93 25.26 -1.22
N SER A 316 10.83 26.43 -1.85
CA SER A 316 11.91 27.42 -1.95
C SER A 316 12.34 28.06 -0.62
N LEU A 317 11.61 27.78 0.48
CA LEU A 317 11.93 28.26 1.82
C LEU A 317 13.11 27.53 2.48
N MET A 318 13.61 26.46 1.84
CA MET A 318 14.78 25.71 2.28
C MET A 318 16.08 26.37 1.76
N PRO A 319 17.17 26.38 2.56
CA PRO A 319 18.51 26.76 2.08
C PRO A 319 18.91 25.96 0.83
N GLN A 320 19.59 26.58 -0.13
CA GLN A 320 20.01 25.87 -1.35
C GLN A 320 20.95 24.73 -1.05
N GLU A 321 21.81 24.91 -0.05
CA GLU A 321 22.76 23.95 0.47
C GLU A 321 22.08 22.69 1.04
N ALA A 322 20.84 22.79 1.52
CA ALA A 322 20.12 21.68 2.12
C ALA A 322 19.33 20.83 1.10
N GLN A 323 19.15 21.32 -0.13
CA GLN A 323 18.33 20.64 -1.14
C GLN A 323 18.85 19.27 -1.58
N PRO A 324 20.17 19.04 -1.77
CA PRO A 324 20.69 17.72 -2.17
C PRO A 324 20.33 16.63 -1.17
N LEU A 325 20.60 16.89 0.13
CA LEU A 325 20.24 15.98 1.22
C LEU A 325 18.73 15.72 1.26
N ALA A 326 17.92 16.78 1.16
CA ALA A 326 16.47 16.65 1.20
C ALA A 326 15.95 15.73 0.09
N LYS A 327 16.47 15.89 -1.13
CA LYS A 327 16.14 15.01 -2.26
C LYS A 327 16.57 13.57 -1.99
N TYR A 328 17.81 13.39 -1.53
CA TYR A 328 18.36 12.07 -1.21
C TYR A 328 17.51 11.32 -0.19
N LEU A 329 17.23 11.95 0.97
CA LEU A 329 16.47 11.34 2.05
C LEU A 329 15.05 10.96 1.61
N LEU A 330 14.38 11.86 0.89
CA LEU A 330 13.01 11.61 0.43
C LEU A 330 12.98 10.49 -0.61
N VAL A 331 13.85 10.52 -1.62
CA VAL A 331 13.88 9.47 -2.66
C VAL A 331 14.20 8.10 -2.06
N ARG A 332 15.03 8.05 -1.01
CA ARG A 332 15.40 6.81 -0.33
C ARG A 332 14.29 6.24 0.55
N VAL A 333 13.51 7.10 1.20
CA VAL A 333 12.53 6.70 2.22
C VAL A 333 11.12 6.53 1.65
N LEU A 334 10.76 7.30 0.62
CA LEU A 334 9.44 7.24 0.00
C LEU A 334 9.22 5.89 -0.72
N GLU A 335 8.14 5.21 -0.36
CA GLU A 335 7.68 3.97 -1.00
C GLU A 335 6.15 4.04 -1.24
N PRO A 336 5.60 3.28 -2.21
CA PRO A 336 4.17 3.26 -2.48
C PRO A 336 3.34 2.96 -1.22
N ASN A 337 2.33 3.81 -0.94
CA ASN A 337 1.48 3.73 0.24
C ASN A 337 -0.01 3.60 -0.09
N LEU A 338 -0.35 3.19 -1.32
CA LEU A 338 -1.72 2.91 -1.73
C LEU A 338 -2.00 1.42 -1.77
N ILE A 339 -3.11 1.02 -1.15
CA ILE A 339 -3.64 -0.35 -1.14
C ILE A 339 -5.08 -0.34 -1.68
N GLU A 340 -5.51 -1.46 -2.27
CA GLU A 340 -6.89 -1.60 -2.72
C GLU A 340 -7.88 -1.64 -1.55
N ASN A 341 -8.91 -0.79 -1.62
CA ASN A 341 -10.09 -0.90 -0.78
C ASN A 341 -11.02 -1.98 -1.32
N LYS A 342 -10.83 -3.22 -0.83
CA LYS A 342 -11.58 -4.40 -1.29
C LYS A 342 -13.10 -4.25 -1.16
N GLU A 343 -13.57 -3.58 -0.11
CA GLU A 343 -15.01 -3.40 0.15
C GLU A 343 -15.64 -2.44 -0.87
N LEU A 344 -15.03 -1.26 -1.07
CA LEU A 344 -15.52 -0.28 -2.03
C LEU A 344 -15.35 -0.77 -3.48
N THR A 345 -14.23 -1.42 -3.81
CA THR A 345 -14.06 -2.02 -5.13
C THR A 345 -15.15 -3.05 -5.41
N LYS A 346 -15.44 -3.94 -4.44
CA LYS A 346 -16.49 -4.95 -4.59
C LYS A 346 -17.86 -4.31 -4.78
N LEU A 347 -18.19 -3.29 -4.00
CA LEU A 347 -19.45 -2.56 -4.13
C LEU A 347 -19.59 -1.89 -5.50
N ILE A 348 -18.54 -1.25 -6.03
CA ILE A 348 -18.57 -0.66 -7.37
C ILE A 348 -18.70 -1.73 -8.44
N ALA A 349 -18.02 -2.88 -8.28
CA ALA A 349 -18.14 -4.00 -9.21
C ALA A 349 -19.56 -4.58 -9.23
N GLU A 350 -20.21 -4.71 -8.06
CA GLU A 350 -21.60 -5.13 -7.95
C GLU A 350 -22.55 -4.13 -8.61
N GLN A 351 -22.39 -2.83 -8.33
CA GLN A 351 -23.17 -1.76 -8.99
C GLN A 351 -22.95 -1.73 -10.51
N ALA A 352 -21.74 -2.02 -10.98
CA ALA A 352 -21.45 -2.12 -12.41
C ALA A 352 -22.20 -3.30 -13.04
N ALA A 353 -22.28 -4.45 -12.37
CA ALA A 353 -23.11 -5.57 -12.80
C ALA A 353 -24.61 -5.25 -12.79
N GLU A 354 -25.12 -4.57 -11.76
CA GLU A 354 -26.54 -4.22 -11.66
C GLU A 354 -26.99 -3.28 -12.78
N LYS A 355 -26.11 -2.39 -13.24
CA LYS A 355 -26.37 -1.50 -14.38
C LYS A 355 -26.41 -2.21 -15.74
N VAL A 356 -26.00 -3.48 -15.82
CA VAL A 356 -26.09 -4.27 -17.05
C VAL A 356 -27.56 -4.65 -17.29
N GLU A 357 -28.13 -4.10 -18.35
CA GLU A 357 -29.47 -4.45 -18.80
C GLU A 357 -29.54 -5.93 -19.23
N PRO A 358 -30.60 -6.66 -18.85
CA PRO A 358 -30.82 -8.03 -19.29
C PRO A 358 -30.86 -8.15 -20.81
N MET A 359 -30.20 -9.18 -21.35
CA MET A 359 -30.30 -9.52 -22.76
C MET A 359 -31.62 -10.24 -23.01
N MET A 360 -32.57 -9.53 -23.60
CA MET A 360 -33.88 -10.09 -23.96
C MET A 360 -33.84 -10.72 -25.35
N VAL A 361 -34.41 -11.91 -25.48
CA VAL A 361 -34.64 -12.65 -26.72
C VAL A 361 -36.14 -12.62 -27.02
N SER A 362 -36.52 -12.11 -28.19
CA SER A 362 -37.92 -12.02 -28.63
C SER A 362 -38.19 -13.00 -29.75
N VAL A 363 -39.37 -13.63 -29.74
CA VAL A 363 -39.84 -14.53 -30.80
C VAL A 363 -41.35 -14.38 -31.00
N GLN A 364 -41.84 -14.48 -32.23
CA GLN A 364 -43.27 -14.48 -32.54
C GLN A 364 -43.81 -15.89 -32.76
N GLN A 365 -45.12 -16.05 -32.62
CA GLN A 365 -45.82 -17.29 -32.87
C GLN A 365 -45.54 -17.81 -34.29
N GLY A 366 -45.13 -19.08 -34.39
CA GLY A 366 -44.86 -19.75 -35.66
C GLY A 366 -43.45 -19.54 -36.21
N ASP A 367 -42.66 -18.63 -35.62
CA ASP A 367 -41.25 -18.43 -35.96
C ASP A 367 -40.46 -19.71 -35.72
N VAL A 368 -39.45 -19.95 -36.55
CA VAL A 368 -38.53 -21.08 -36.39
C VAL A 368 -37.52 -20.74 -35.29
N ILE A 369 -37.45 -21.57 -34.25
CA ILE A 369 -36.45 -21.44 -33.18
C ILE A 369 -35.14 -22.11 -33.61
N VAL A 370 -35.20 -23.31 -34.19
CA VAL A 370 -34.02 -24.02 -34.74
C VAL A 370 -34.49 -24.96 -35.86
N THR A 371 -33.72 -25.12 -36.94
CA THR A 371 -34.06 -26.07 -38.00
C THR A 371 -33.42 -27.45 -37.79
N ALA A 372 -34.03 -28.48 -38.38
CA ALA A 372 -33.48 -29.84 -38.30
C ALA A 372 -32.06 -29.92 -38.90
N GLY A 373 -31.12 -30.46 -38.15
CA GLY A 373 -29.71 -30.60 -38.55
C GLY A 373 -28.82 -29.41 -38.22
N GLU A 374 -29.37 -28.30 -37.70
CA GLU A 374 -28.58 -27.18 -37.19
C GLU A 374 -28.13 -27.40 -35.74
N THR A 375 -27.02 -26.77 -35.39
CA THR A 375 -26.50 -26.74 -34.02
C THR A 375 -27.26 -25.71 -33.20
N ILE A 376 -27.78 -26.12 -32.05
CA ILE A 376 -28.53 -25.27 -31.11
C ILE A 376 -27.59 -24.22 -30.52
N THR A 377 -27.91 -22.94 -30.76
CA THR A 377 -27.20 -21.81 -30.15
C THR A 377 -27.74 -21.51 -28.74
N GLN A 378 -27.03 -20.66 -27.99
CA GLN A 378 -27.47 -20.23 -26.66
C GLN A 378 -28.86 -19.57 -26.70
N THR A 379 -29.10 -18.72 -27.70
CA THR A 379 -30.40 -18.06 -27.93
C THR A 379 -31.51 -19.08 -28.19
N ASP A 380 -31.24 -20.08 -29.03
CA ASP A 380 -32.21 -21.13 -29.35
C ASP A 380 -32.55 -21.97 -28.12
N PHE A 381 -31.53 -22.32 -27.34
CA PHE A 381 -31.70 -23.07 -26.09
C PHE A 381 -32.58 -22.32 -25.09
N VAL A 382 -32.38 -21.00 -24.91
CA VAL A 382 -33.20 -20.18 -23.98
C VAL A 382 -34.68 -20.23 -24.38
N LEU A 383 -34.98 -20.14 -25.68
CA LEU A 383 -36.35 -20.23 -26.18
C LEU A 383 -36.90 -21.66 -26.04
N LEU A 384 -36.11 -22.69 -26.39
CA LEU A 384 -36.51 -24.09 -26.25
C LEU A 384 -36.80 -24.45 -24.79
N ASP A 385 -35.99 -23.99 -23.85
CA ASP A 385 -36.17 -24.26 -22.42
C ASP A 385 -37.38 -23.50 -21.85
N TYR A 386 -37.60 -22.25 -22.30
CA TYR A 386 -38.78 -21.46 -21.91
C TYR A 386 -40.10 -22.11 -22.35
N PHE A 387 -40.15 -22.68 -23.57
CA PHE A 387 -41.34 -23.37 -24.07
C PHE A 387 -41.44 -24.85 -23.63
N ASP A 388 -40.54 -25.34 -22.77
CA ASP A 388 -40.41 -26.76 -22.39
C ASP A 388 -40.22 -27.72 -23.59
N LEU A 389 -39.63 -27.18 -24.67
CA LEU A 389 -39.30 -27.90 -25.90
C LEU A 389 -37.87 -28.45 -25.89
N SER A 390 -37.09 -28.20 -24.83
CA SER A 390 -35.73 -28.75 -24.62
C SER A 390 -35.70 -30.27 -24.35
N ARG A 391 -36.88 -30.91 -24.29
CA ARG A 391 -37.10 -32.36 -24.10
C ARG A 391 -36.32 -32.90 -22.92
N ARG A 392 -36.73 -32.50 -21.72
CA ARG A 392 -36.04 -32.92 -20.50
C ARG A 392 -36.29 -34.40 -20.21
N GLY A 393 -35.23 -35.14 -19.86
CA GLY A 393 -35.33 -36.56 -19.56
C GLY A 393 -34.16 -37.12 -18.77
N ILE A 394 -34.20 -38.43 -18.54
CA ILE A 394 -33.19 -39.14 -17.75
C ILE A 394 -31.93 -39.35 -18.59
N ASN A 395 -30.82 -38.78 -18.13
CA ASN A 395 -29.48 -39.07 -18.65
C ASN A 395 -28.96 -40.39 -18.07
N TRP A 396 -29.32 -41.51 -18.72
CA TRP A 396 -28.91 -42.85 -18.34
C TRP A 396 -27.38 -43.06 -18.30
N PRO A 397 -26.60 -42.62 -19.31
CA PRO A 397 -25.14 -42.73 -19.25
C PRO A 397 -24.53 -41.99 -18.05
N GLY A 398 -24.97 -40.77 -17.79
CA GLY A 398 -24.51 -39.98 -16.64
C GLY A 398 -24.86 -40.63 -15.30
N LEU A 399 -26.06 -41.20 -15.21
CA LEU A 399 -26.54 -41.87 -14.01
C LEU A 399 -25.80 -43.18 -13.73
N MET A 400 -25.52 -43.99 -14.76
CA MET A 400 -24.72 -45.20 -14.62
C MET A 400 -23.27 -44.87 -14.22
N GLY A 401 -22.66 -43.85 -14.82
CA GLY A 401 -21.32 -43.39 -14.44
C GLY A 401 -21.26 -42.89 -12.99
N PHE A 402 -22.25 -42.11 -12.57
CA PHE A 402 -22.36 -41.65 -11.18
C PHE A 402 -22.55 -42.81 -10.20
N GLY A 403 -23.43 -43.76 -10.53
CA GLY A 403 -23.65 -44.98 -9.74
C GLY A 403 -22.38 -45.83 -9.59
N GLY A 404 -21.57 -45.93 -10.65
CA GLY A 404 -20.26 -46.60 -10.59
C GLY A 404 -19.27 -45.94 -9.62
N LEU A 405 -19.23 -44.60 -9.61
CA LEU A 405 -18.38 -43.83 -8.69
C LEU A 405 -18.81 -44.05 -7.24
N VAL A 406 -20.12 -43.91 -6.96
CA VAL A 406 -20.70 -44.16 -5.64
C VAL A 406 -20.41 -45.59 -5.16
N THR A 407 -20.56 -46.58 -6.05
CA THR A 407 -20.23 -47.98 -5.75
C THR A 407 -18.77 -48.14 -5.36
N THR A 408 -17.86 -47.47 -6.05
CA THR A 408 -16.41 -47.52 -5.77
C THR A 408 -16.09 -46.90 -4.41
N THR A 409 -16.64 -45.72 -4.11
CA THR A 409 -16.42 -45.04 -2.82
C THR A 409 -16.97 -45.84 -1.65
N VAL A 410 -18.18 -46.38 -1.78
CA VAL A 410 -18.79 -47.24 -0.76
C VAL A 410 -18.01 -48.55 -0.60
N GLY A 411 -17.52 -49.12 -1.70
CA GLY A 411 -16.69 -50.33 -1.68
C GLY A 411 -15.35 -50.15 -0.97
N ILE A 412 -14.71 -48.98 -1.10
CA ILE A 412 -13.47 -48.64 -0.38
C ILE A 412 -13.73 -48.52 1.13
N PHE A 413 -14.87 -47.97 1.54
CA PHE A 413 -15.25 -47.88 2.96
C PHE A 413 -15.70 -49.21 3.56
N ALA A 414 -16.09 -50.17 2.72
CA ALA A 414 -16.56 -51.50 3.13
C ALA A 414 -15.44 -52.56 3.20
N LEU A 415 -14.26 -52.24 2.66
CA LEU A 415 -12.99 -52.98 2.77
C LEU A 415 -12.27 -52.57 4.05
#